data_AF-A0AAD1ADH8-F1
#
_entry.id   AF-A0AAD1ADH8-F1
#
_cell.length_a   1.000
_cell.length_b   1.000
_cell.length_c   1.000
_cell.angle_alpha   90.00
_cell.angle_beta   90.00
_cell.angle_gamma   90.00
#
_symmetry.space_group_name_H-M   'P 1'
#
loop_
_entity.id
_entity.type
_entity.pdbx_description
1 polymer ?
#
loop_
_entity_poly.entity_id
_entity_poly.type
_entity_poly.pdbx_seq_one_letter_code
_entity_poly.pdbx_strand_id
1 'polypeptide(L)' 'MSLNGTILKLAHHYTEPAELLKAVRKKHPEASKKDIIHAALRTMIEAAESKEGVAAHLHRLVMDNRGGDF' A
#
# COMPACT_ATOMS: atom_id res chain seq x y z
N MET A 1 -0.79 7.22 16.65
CA MET A 1 -1.15 6.60 15.35
C MET A 1 0.12 6.50 14.52
N SER A 2 0.43 5.38 13.86
CA SER A 2 1.68 5.24 13.09
C SER A 2 1.60 5.94 11.72
N LEU A 3 2.75 6.22 11.11
CA LEU A 3 2.81 6.82 9.77
C LEU A 3 2.10 5.94 8.73
N ASN A 4 2.38 4.64 8.72
CA ASN A 4 1.75 3.65 7.83
C ASN A 4 0.23 3.63 7.98
N GLY A 5 -0.27 3.59 9.23
CA GLY A 5 -1.70 3.60 9.50
C GLY A 5 -2.38 4.91 9.07
N THR A 6 -1.67 6.05 9.15
CA THR A 6 -2.17 7.33 8.65
C THR A 6 -2.22 7.35 7.12
N ILE A 7 -1.18 6.87 6.46
CA ILE A 7 -1.12 6.80 5.01
C ILE A 7 -2.22 5.88 4.47
N LEU A 8 -2.41 4.68 5.04
CA LEU A 8 -3.45 3.75 4.60
C LEU A 8 -4.86 4.36 4.70
N LYS A 9 -5.15 5.07 5.80
CA LYS A 9 -6.45 5.74 5.96
C LYS A 9 -6.65 6.89 4.96
N LEU A 10 -5.61 7.69 4.73
CA LEU A 10 -5.72 8.89 3.88
C LEU A 10 -5.61 8.58 2.39
N ALA A 11 -4.94 7.50 2.00
CA ALA A 11 -4.72 7.14 0.60
C ALA A 11 -6.03 6.98 -0.20
N HIS A 12 -7.13 6.58 0.45
CA HIS A 12 -8.45 6.46 -0.20
C HIS A 12 -9.19 7.80 -0.35
N HIS A 13 -8.75 8.87 0.34
CA HIS A 13 -9.41 10.16 0.36
C HIS A 13 -8.73 11.21 -0.53
N TYR A 14 -7.52 10.93 -1.01
CA TYR A 14 -6.73 11.86 -1.82
C TYR A 14 -6.28 11.17 -3.11
N THR A 15 -6.75 11.68 -4.25
CA THR A 15 -6.29 11.27 -5.58
C THR A 15 -4.94 11.89 -5.94
N GLU A 16 -4.68 13.12 -5.46
CA GLU A 16 -3.46 13.87 -5.74
C GLU A 16 -2.36 13.59 -4.70
N PRO A 17 -1.16 13.10 -5.11
CA PRO A 17 -0.07 12.77 -4.18
C PRO A 17 0.42 13.95 -3.33
N ALA A 18 0.38 15.16 -3.89
CA ALA A 18 0.80 16.37 -3.18
C ALA A 18 -0.14 16.72 -2.02
N GLU A 19 -1.44 16.53 -2.20
CA GLU A 19 -2.45 16.76 -1.17
C GLU A 19 -2.39 15.68 -0.08
N LEU A 20 -2.15 14.41 -0.48
CA LEU A 20 -1.88 13.33 0.47
C LEU A 20 -0.65 13.64 1.33
N LEU A 21 0.45 14.10 0.74
CA LEU A 21 1.68 14.46 1.46
C LEU A 21 1.43 15.59 2.48
N LYS A 22 0.69 16.63 2.08
CA LYS A 22 0.30 17.72 2.99
C LYS A 22 -0.58 17.20 4.13
N ALA A 23 -1.55 16.34 3.84
CA ALA A 23 -2.44 15.77 4.84
C ALA A 23 -1.69 14.89 5.86
N VAL A 24 -0.73 14.09 5.40
CA VAL A 24 0.13 13.29 6.28
C VAL A 24 1.00 14.19 7.16
N ARG A 25 1.64 15.23 6.59
CA ARG A 25 2.44 16.20 7.35
C ARG A 25 1.66 16.99 8.38
N LYS A 26 0.38 17.30 8.12
CA LYS A 26 -0.49 17.93 9.12
C LYS A 26 -0.72 17.03 10.34
N LYS A 27 -0.72 15.71 10.17
CA LYS A 27 -0.89 14.73 11.25
C LYS A 27 0.43 14.29 11.89
N HIS A 28 1.53 14.41 11.16
CA HIS A 28 2.89 14.03 11.56
C HIS A 28 3.87 15.15 11.16
N PRO A 29 3.86 16.30 11.86
CA PRO A 29 4.70 17.44 11.50
C PRO A 29 6.20 17.16 11.66
N GLU A 30 6.56 16.24 12.55
CA GLU A 30 7.94 15.78 12.77
C GLU A 30 8.48 14.86 11.66
N ALA A 31 7.60 14.30 10.81
CA ALA A 31 8.02 13.34 9.80
C ALA A 31 8.65 14.03 8.58
N SER A 32 9.86 13.62 8.22
CA SER A 32 10.50 14.11 7.01
C SER A 32 9.78 13.61 5.77
N LYS A 33 10.00 14.27 4.62
CA LYS A 33 9.44 13.81 3.33
C LYS A 33 9.89 12.38 3.02
N LYS A 34 11.13 12.04 3.37
CA LYS A 34 11.72 10.72 3.16
C LYS A 34 10.99 9.66 3.99
N ASP A 35 10.71 9.95 5.26
CA ASP A 35 10.01 9.02 6.15
C ASP A 35 8.60 8.72 5.65
N ILE A 36 7.90 9.75 5.15
CA ILE A 36 6.56 9.62 4.58
C ILE A 36 6.57 8.74 3.32
N ILE A 37 7.52 8.96 2.42
CA ILE A 37 7.64 8.15 1.20
C ILE A 37 7.98 6.70 1.56
N HIS A 38 8.91 6.48 2.49
CA HIS A 38 9.32 5.14 2.89
C HIS A 38 8.17 4.37 3.57
N ALA A 39 7.42 5.04 4.44
CA ALA A 39 6.21 4.51 5.04
C ALA A 39 5.13 4.19 3.99
N ALA A 40 4.97 5.04 2.96
CA ALA A 40 4.01 4.79 1.88
C ALA A 40 4.39 3.56 1.04
N LEU A 41 5.68 3.42 0.68
CA LEU A 41 6.20 2.24 -0.01
C LEU A 41 5.98 0.97 0.82
N ARG A 42 6.32 1.01 2.11
CA ARG A 42 6.12 -0.12 3.01
C ARG A 42 4.63 -0.48 3.14
N THR A 43 3.76 0.52 3.28
CA THR A 43 2.31 0.32 3.34
C THR A 43 1.77 -0.30 2.04
N MET A 44 2.31 0.09 0.88
CA MET A 44 1.95 -0.50 -0.42
C MET A 44 2.35 -1.97 -0.51
N ILE A 45 3.57 -2.32 -0.09
CA ILE A 45 4.06 -3.71 -0.07
C ILE A 45 3.20 -4.54 0.89
N GLU A 46 3.02 -4.07 2.12
CA GLU A 46 2.18 -4.74 3.12
C GLU A 46 0.74 -4.91 2.63
N ALA A 47 0.16 -3.92 1.93
CA ALA A 47 -1.17 -4.02 1.34
C ALA A 47 -1.24 -5.03 0.17
N ALA A 48 -0.18 -5.14 -0.62
CA ALA A 48 -0.07 -6.12 -1.69
C ALA A 48 0.11 -7.56 -1.16
N GLU A 49 0.78 -7.72 -0.01
CA GLU A 49 1.01 -9.00 0.67
C GLU A 49 -0.16 -9.43 1.57
N SER A 50 -0.89 -8.49 2.19
CA SER A 50 -1.85 -8.78 3.28
C SER A 50 -3.29 -9.05 2.83
N LYS A 51 -3.61 -8.88 1.56
CA LYS A 51 -4.89 -9.35 1.01
C LYS A 51 -4.68 -10.66 0.27
N GLU A 52 -5.79 -11.31 -0.03
CA GLU A 52 -6.02 -12.14 -1.21
C GLU A 52 -5.59 -11.39 -2.49
N GLY A 53 -4.33 -10.99 -2.56
CA GLY A 53 -3.79 -10.03 -3.50
C GLY A 53 -3.66 -10.71 -4.84
N VAL A 54 -3.42 -9.89 -5.86
CA VAL A 54 -3.06 -10.35 -7.21
C VAL A 54 -2.04 -11.50 -7.13
N ALA A 55 -1.05 -11.45 -6.22
CA ALA A 55 -0.09 -12.53 -6.01
C ALA A 55 -0.74 -13.87 -5.55
N ALA A 56 -1.62 -13.85 -4.55
CA ALA A 56 -2.31 -15.06 -4.10
C ALA A 56 -3.31 -15.60 -5.15
N HIS A 57 -3.99 -14.69 -5.87
CA HIS A 57 -4.92 -15.05 -6.94
C HIS A 57 -4.19 -15.63 -8.16
N LEU A 58 -3.04 -15.05 -8.55
CA LEU A 58 -2.18 -15.58 -9.61
C LEU A 58 -1.55 -16.91 -9.20
N HIS A 59 -1.12 -17.05 -7.94
CA HIS A 59 -0.61 -18.31 -7.44
C HIS A 59 -1.68 -19.41 -7.52
N ARG A 60 -2.92 -19.11 -7.11
CA ARG A 60 -4.05 -20.03 -7.22
C ARG A 60 -4.37 -20.36 -8.68
N LEU A 61 -4.42 -19.36 -9.57
CA LEU A 61 -4.59 -19.57 -11.01
C LEU A 61 -3.55 -20.54 -11.59
N VAL A 62 -2.27 -20.35 -11.24
CA VAL A 62 -1.20 -21.25 -11.70
C VAL A 62 -1.37 -22.65 -11.12
N MET A 63 -1.70 -22.79 -9.84
CA MET A 63 -1.91 -24.10 -9.21
C MET A 63 -3.11 -24.85 -9.80
N ASP A 64 -4.21 -24.14 -10.07
CA ASP A 64 -5.44 -24.71 -10.63
C ASP A 64 -5.27 -25.15 -12.10
N ASN A 65 -4.29 -24.58 -12.83
CA ASN A 65 -4.02 -24.89 -14.24
C ASN A 65 -2.71 -25.68 -14.48
N ARG A 66 -1.95 -26.03 -13.44
CA ARG A 66 -0.66 -26.73 -13.52
C ARG A 66 -0.75 -28.16 -14.11
N GLY A 67 -1.96 -28.70 -14.30
CA GLY A 67 -2.20 -30.05 -14.85
C GLY A 67 -3.12 -30.10 -16.06
N GLY A 68 -3.50 -28.96 -16.66
CA GLY A 68 -4.30 -28.92 -17.88
C GLY A 68 -3.40 -28.79 -19.10
N ASP A 69 -3.46 -29.75 -20.02
CA ASP A 69 -2.92 -29.59 -21.37
C ASP A 69 -3.54 -28.34 -22.02
N PHE A 70 -2.69 -27.41 -22.46
CA PHE A 70 -3.06 -26.27 -23.30
C PHE A 70 -3.24 -26.71 -24.75
#